data_AF-A0A497NRI2-F1
#
_entry.id   AF-A0A497NRI2-F1
#
_cell.length_a   1.000
_cell.length_b   1.000
_cell.length_c   1.000
_cell.angle_alpha   90.00
_cell.angle_beta   90.00
_cell.angle_gamma   90.00
#
_symmetry.space_group_name_H-M   'P 1'
#
loop_
_entity.id
_entity.type
_entity.pdbx_description
1 polymer ?
#
loop_
_entity_poly.entity_id
_entity_poly.type
_entity_poly.pdbx_seq_one_letter_code
_entity_poly.pdbx_strand_id
1 'polypeptide(L)'
;MIEATVTHLPTSHVTNRIKYVYVIFTSHIDTGFDHPLDEMEEWCKSVIDDAIDKCERYPAFKWTIENTWQLSNWFKRTREKKKIDKLLRLIRKGRIEVGAAWDD
;
A
#
# COMPACT_ATOMS: atom_id res chain seq x y z
N MET A 1 -28.38 11.10 28.09
CA MET A 1 -27.50 11.66 27.05
C MET A 1 -26.36 12.36 27.76
N ILE A 2 -25.15 11.83 27.72
CA ILE A 2 -23.97 12.44 28.35
C ILE A 2 -23.29 13.25 27.25
N GLU A 3 -23.38 14.58 27.32
CA GLU A 3 -22.61 15.46 26.43
C GLU A 3 -21.15 15.48 26.87
N ALA A 4 -20.26 15.07 25.98
CA ALA A 4 -18.82 15.23 26.18
C ALA A 4 -18.43 16.66 25.79
N THR A 5 -18.06 17.47 26.77
CA THR A 5 -17.52 18.81 26.55
C THR A 5 -16.14 18.70 25.92
N VAL A 6 -16.03 19.02 24.63
CA VAL A 6 -14.72 19.18 23.98
C VAL A 6 -14.15 20.53 24.39
N THR A 7 -13.23 20.51 25.35
CA THR A 7 -12.50 21.72 25.75
C THR A 7 -11.46 22.06 24.69
N HIS A 8 -11.74 23.02 23.84
CA HIS A 8 -10.74 23.59 22.93
C HIS A 8 -9.66 24.32 23.75
N LEU A 9 -8.43 23.80 23.72
CA LEU A 9 -7.29 24.47 24.33
C LEU A 9 -6.95 25.76 23.55
N PRO A 10 -6.56 26.84 24.25
CA PRO A 10 -6.18 28.09 23.59
C PRO A 10 -4.96 27.89 22.68
N THR A 11 -5.08 28.37 21.44
CA THR A 11 -4.11 28.21 20.34
C THR A 11 -2.70 28.74 20.67
N SER A 12 -2.57 29.57 21.71
CA SER A 12 -1.33 30.19 22.17
C SER A 12 -0.29 29.21 22.74
N HIS A 13 -0.66 27.96 23.04
CA HIS A 13 0.24 26.93 23.57
C HIS A 13 0.60 25.82 22.58
N VAL A 14 0.04 25.85 21.36
CA VAL A 14 0.39 24.89 20.32
C VAL A 14 1.62 25.42 19.59
N THR A 15 2.81 25.12 20.11
CA THR A 15 4.03 25.32 19.32
C THR A 15 3.98 24.34 18.16
N ASN A 16 3.67 24.81 16.96
CA ASN A 16 3.61 23.98 15.76
C ASN A 16 5.03 23.55 15.33
N ARG A 17 5.64 22.63 16.10
CA ARG A 17 7.02 22.15 15.88
C ARG A 17 7.12 21.07 14.79
N ILE A 18 6.01 20.42 14.46
CA ILE A 18 5.96 19.37 13.45
C ILE A 18 5.81 20.05 12.08
N LYS A 19 6.81 19.89 11.22
CA LYS A 19 6.82 20.51 9.88
C LYS A 19 6.17 19.65 8.81
N TYR A 20 6.39 18.33 8.89
CA TYR A 20 5.90 17.38 7.89
C TYR A 20 5.54 16.06 8.57
N VAL A 21 4.46 15.45 8.08
CA VAL A 21 4.12 14.05 8.33
C VAL A 21 4.02 13.40 6.97
N TYR A 22 4.89 12.43 6.71
CA TYR A 22 4.85 11.65 5.48
C TYR A 22 4.06 10.37 5.76
N VAL A 23 3.06 10.10 4.94
CA VAL A 23 2.26 8.88 5.02
C VAL A 23 2.58 8.04 3.79
N ILE A 24 3.12 6.84 4.03
CA ILE A 24 3.48 5.88 3.00
C ILE A 24 2.60 4.66 3.22
N PHE A 25 1.91 4.22 2.17
CA PHE A 25 1.06 3.04 2.22
C PHE A 25 1.82 1.84 1.68
N THR A 26 1.82 0.75 2.44
CA THR A 26 2.34 -0.56 2.06
C THR A 26 1.50 -1.62 2.77
N SER A 27 1.60 -2.87 2.33
CA SER A 27 1.11 -4.03 3.08
C SER A 27 2.31 -4.92 3.37
N HIS A 28 2.64 -5.06 4.65
CA HIS A 28 3.62 -6.05 5.10
C HIS A 28 2.97 -7.43 5.09
N ILE A 29 3.62 -8.42 4.49
CA ILE A 29 3.15 -9.81 4.48
C ILE A 29 4.27 -10.69 5.01
N ASP A 30 4.09 -11.22 6.21
CA ASP A 30 5.01 -12.15 6.87
C ASP A 30 4.93 -13.55 6.22
N THR A 31 5.65 -13.73 5.12
CA THR A 31 5.63 -14.97 4.33
C THR A 31 6.01 -16.19 5.19
N GLY A 32 5.11 -17.17 5.25
CA GLY A 32 5.32 -18.42 5.99
C GLY A 32 5.18 -18.30 7.52
N PHE A 33 4.71 -17.17 8.04
CA PHE A 33 4.52 -16.98 9.48
C PHE A 33 3.17 -17.52 9.96
N ASP A 34 2.06 -17.07 9.37
CA ASP A 34 0.71 -17.32 9.90
C ASP A 34 -0.21 -18.11 8.96
N HIS A 35 0.11 -18.24 7.66
CA HIS A 35 -0.64 -19.08 6.73
C HIS A 35 0.29 -19.86 5.76
N PRO A 36 -0.24 -20.91 5.11
CA PRO A 36 0.44 -21.60 4.02
C PRO A 36 0.87 -20.68 2.86
N LEU A 37 1.92 -21.08 2.13
CA LEU A 37 2.49 -20.28 1.04
C LEU A 37 1.49 -20.01 -0.09
N ASP A 38 0.63 -20.97 -0.44
CA ASP A 38 -0.37 -20.80 -1.50
C ASP A 38 -1.42 -19.72 -1.17
N GLU A 39 -1.83 -19.65 0.11
CA GLU A 39 -2.70 -18.58 0.62
C GLU A 39 -1.99 -17.22 0.59
N MET A 40 -0.72 -17.17 1.01
CA MET A 40 0.11 -15.96 0.96
C MET A 40 0.31 -15.44 -0.46
N GLU A 41 0.56 -16.33 -1.42
CA GLU A 41 0.71 -15.95 -2.83
C GLU A 41 -0.61 -15.39 -3.41
N GLU A 42 -1.77 -15.90 -2.99
CA GLU A 42 -3.08 -15.34 -3.35
C GLU A 42 -3.34 -13.98 -2.69
N TRP A 43 -2.88 -13.82 -1.44
CA TRP A 43 -2.97 -12.54 -0.76
C TRP A 43 -2.13 -11.46 -1.44
N CYS A 44 -0.89 -11.79 -1.85
CA CYS A 44 -0.04 -10.92 -2.67
C CYS A 44 -0.78 -10.42 -3.92
N LYS A 45 -1.51 -11.34 -4.59
CA LYS A 45 -2.32 -10.97 -5.75
C LYS A 45 -3.39 -9.94 -5.38
N SER A 46 -4.15 -10.24 -4.33
CA SER A 46 -5.29 -9.45 -3.89
C SER A 46 -4.89 -8.03 -3.48
N VAL A 47 -3.79 -7.87 -2.72
CA VAL A 47 -3.32 -6.55 -2.29
C VAL A 47 -2.82 -5.69 -3.44
N ILE A 48 -2.13 -6.28 -4.43
CA ILE A 48 -1.65 -5.54 -5.59
C ILE A 48 -2.82 -5.15 -6.51
N ASP A 49 -3.80 -6.03 -6.73
CA ASP A 49 -5.01 -5.70 -7.51
C ASP A 49 -5.77 -4.53 -6.85
N ASP A 50 -5.95 -4.56 -5.53
CA ASP A 50 -6.58 -3.48 -4.78
C ASP A 50 -5.76 -2.18 -4.79
N ALA A 51 -4.43 -2.25 -4.70
CA ALA A 51 -3.56 -1.08 -4.83
C ALA A 51 -3.67 -0.43 -6.22
N ILE A 52 -3.74 -1.22 -7.29
CA ILE A 52 -3.97 -0.72 -8.66
C ILE A 52 -5.31 0.02 -8.72
N ASP A 53 -6.38 -0.58 -8.20
CA ASP A 53 -7.72 0.03 -8.21
C ASP A 53 -7.78 1.32 -7.38
N LYS A 54 -7.14 1.36 -6.22
CA LYS A 54 -7.00 2.58 -5.41
C LYS A 54 -6.19 3.65 -6.12
N CYS A 55 -5.10 3.29 -6.79
CA CYS A 55 -4.30 4.24 -7.56
C CYS A 55 -5.07 4.83 -8.77
N GLU A 56 -5.95 4.06 -9.41
CA GLU A 56 -6.80 4.54 -10.50
C GLU A 56 -7.95 5.40 -9.97
N ARG A 57 -8.52 5.07 -8.81
CA ARG A 57 -9.62 5.81 -8.18
C ARG A 57 -9.18 7.12 -7.55
N TYR A 58 -8.01 7.14 -6.90
CA TYR A 58 -7.54 8.27 -6.10
C TYR A 58 -6.22 8.82 -6.65
N PRO A 59 -6.22 9.90 -7.45
CA PRO A 59 -5.04 10.41 -8.16
C PRO A 59 -3.83 10.82 -7.31
N ALA A 60 -4.01 10.98 -5.99
CA ALA A 60 -2.94 11.26 -5.03
C ALA A 60 -2.41 10.02 -4.29
N PHE A 61 -3.14 8.90 -4.30
CA PHE A 61 -2.79 7.68 -3.56
C PHE A 61 -1.54 6.99 -4.12
N LYS A 62 -0.51 6.79 -3.32
CA LYS A 62 0.68 6.02 -3.68
C LYS A 62 0.76 4.77 -2.83
N TRP A 63 1.35 3.72 -3.36
CA TRP A 63 1.52 2.47 -2.64
C TRP A 63 2.85 1.81 -3.01
N THR A 64 3.42 1.03 -2.09
CA THR A 64 4.68 0.32 -2.33
C THR A 64 4.42 -1.17 -2.29
N ILE A 65 4.80 -1.87 -3.36
CA ILE A 65 4.99 -3.32 -3.32
C ILE A 65 6.24 -3.57 -2.49
N GLU A 66 6.11 -4.27 -1.37
CA GLU A 66 7.16 -4.40 -0.37
C GLU A 66 8.42 -5.04 -0.92
N ASN A 67 8.27 -6.11 -1.70
CA ASN A 67 9.39 -6.89 -2.21
C ASN A 67 9.10 -7.50 -3.59
N THR A 68 10.16 -8.01 -4.22
CA THR A 68 10.09 -8.58 -5.57
C THR A 68 9.44 -9.97 -5.63
N TRP A 69 9.36 -10.69 -4.52
CA TRP A 69 8.64 -11.97 -4.43
C TRP A 69 7.12 -11.77 -4.55
N GLN A 70 6.55 -10.80 -3.83
CA GLN A 70 5.14 -10.39 -3.98
C GLN A 70 4.81 -10.04 -5.44
N LEU A 71 5.68 -9.25 -6.09
CA LEU A 71 5.51 -8.88 -7.49
C LEU A 71 5.59 -10.11 -8.42
N SER A 72 6.54 -11.01 -8.17
CA SER A 72 6.68 -12.27 -8.90
C SER A 72 5.40 -13.11 -8.81
N ASN A 73 4.85 -13.28 -7.61
CA ASN A 73 3.61 -14.02 -7.38
C ASN A 73 2.40 -13.41 -8.08
N TRP A 74 2.31 -12.08 -8.10
CA TRP A 74 1.28 -11.39 -8.87
C TRP A 74 1.39 -11.68 -10.38
N PHE A 75 2.61 -11.69 -10.94
CA PHE A 75 2.86 -12.03 -12.35
C PHE A 75 2.60 -13.50 -12.68
N LYS A 76 2.86 -14.43 -11.74
CA LYS A 76 2.51 -15.85 -11.91
C LYS A 76 1.00 -16.04 -12.11
N ARG A 77 0.19 -15.25 -11.41
CA ARG A 77 -1.28 -15.38 -11.35
C ARG A 77 -2.05 -14.44 -12.28
N THR A 78 -1.42 -13.38 -12.77
CA THR A 78 -2.09 -12.39 -13.63
C THR A 78 -1.59 -12.51 -15.06
N ARG A 79 -2.48 -12.97 -15.96
CA ARG A 79 -2.20 -13.09 -17.41
C ARG A 79 -2.87 -12.01 -18.25
N GLU A 80 -3.82 -11.27 -17.68
CA GLU A 80 -4.56 -10.24 -18.40
C GLU A 80 -3.63 -9.06 -18.76
N LYS A 81 -3.35 -8.89 -20.06
CA LYS A 81 -2.46 -7.83 -20.57
C LYS A 81 -2.85 -6.45 -20.05
N LYS A 82 -4.15 -6.14 -20.00
CA LYS A 82 -4.66 -4.85 -19.54
C LYS A 82 -4.28 -4.57 -18.09
N LYS A 83 -4.32 -5.56 -17.19
CA LYS A 83 -3.90 -5.41 -15.79
C LYS A 83 -2.39 -5.21 -15.67
N ILE A 84 -1.61 -5.98 -16.42
CA ILE A 84 -0.15 -5.83 -16.49
C ILE A 84 0.24 -4.43 -16.97
N ASP A 85 -0.35 -3.97 -18.07
CA ASP A 85 -0.08 -2.63 -18.62
C ASP A 85 -0.45 -1.53 -17.62
N LYS A 86 -1.54 -1.70 -16.85
CA LYS A 86 -1.93 -0.77 -15.78
C LYS A 86 -0.86 -0.70 -14.69
N LEU A 87 -0.44 -1.84 -14.13
CA LEU A 87 0.58 -1.88 -13.09
C LEU A 87 1.88 -1.23 -13.57
N LEU A 88 2.39 -1.63 -14.74
CA LEU A 88 3.62 -1.09 -15.30
C LEU A 88 3.53 0.42 -15.58
N ARG A 89 2.35 0.93 -15.98
CA ARG A 89 2.12 2.36 -16.13
C ARG A 89 2.17 3.09 -14.79
N LEU A 90 1.56 2.52 -13.74
CA LEU A 90 1.58 3.11 -12.40
C LEU A 90 3.00 3.14 -11.82
N ILE A 91 3.79 2.08 -12.04
CA ILE A 91 5.20 2.04 -11.67
C ILE A 91 6.00 3.13 -12.37
N ARG A 92 5.88 3.24 -13.70
CA ARG A 92 6.57 4.30 -14.47
C ARG A 92 6.20 5.71 -14.05
N LYS A 93 5.00 5.91 -13.53
CA LYS A 93 4.51 7.20 -13.03
C LYS A 93 4.88 7.48 -11.56
N GLY A 94 5.58 6.57 -10.87
CA GLY A 94 5.88 6.70 -9.44
C GLY A 94 4.63 6.70 -8.56
N ARG A 95 3.57 6.04 -9.03
CA ARG A 95 2.30 5.85 -8.31
C ARG A 95 2.31 4.55 -7.49
N ILE A 96 3.00 3.55 -8.02
CA ILE A 96 3.35 2.32 -7.29
C ILE A 96 4.87 2.18 -7.31
N GLU A 97 5.49 1.95 -6.16
CA GLU A 97 6.92 1.68 -6.06
C GLU A 97 7.16 0.18 -5.80
N VAL A 98 8.37 -0.31 -6.09
CA VAL A 98 8.75 -1.71 -5.89
C VAL A 98 9.99 -1.73 -5.00
N GLY A 99 9.88 -2.36 -3.84
CA GLY A 99 11.03 -2.59 -2.97
C GLY A 99 12.03 -3.57 -3.58
N ALA A 100 13.30 -3.40 -3.25
CA ALA A 100 14.40 -4.17 -3.82
C ALA A 100 14.69 -5.49 -3.07
N ALA A 101 13.91 -5.79 -2.03
CA ALA A 101 14.06 -7.01 -1.24
C ALA A 101 13.46 -8.23 -1.95
N TRP A 102 13.80 -9.41 -1.44
CA TRP A 102 13.24 -10.70 -1.82
C TRP A 102 12.82 -11.43 -0.54
N ASP A 103 11.67 -12.09 -0.59
CA ASP A 103 11.14 -12.99 0.45
C ASP A 103 10.98 -14.39 -0.16
N ASP A 104 10.97 -15.46 0.65
CA ASP A 104 10.93 -16.86 0.18
C ASP A 104 9.58 -17.55 0.45
#